data_AF-A0A496WM95-F1
#
_entry.id   AF-A0A496WM95-F1
#
_cell.length_a   1.000
_cell.length_b   1.000
_cell.length_c   1.000
_cell.angle_alpha   90.00
_cell.angle_beta   90.00
_cell.angle_gamma   90.00
#
_symmetry.space_group_name_H-M   'P 1'
#
loop_
_entity.id
_entity.type
_entity.pdbx_description
1 polymer ?
#
loop_
_entity_poly.entity_id
_entity_poly.type
_entity_poly.pdbx_seq_one_letter_code
_entity_poly.pdbx_strand_id
1 'polypeptide(L)'
;MSKLKEMIKSPHIHIALATGASIIIMAYVSKRVLAEPLSYLALAIPPFVALIFETLLDRYKDSKFLTTWYWVVAIFVATVLVILFHAV
;
A
#
# COMPACT_ATOMS: atom_id res chain seq x y z
N MET A 1 24.76 -15.14 8.54
CA MET A 1 23.86 -13.99 8.32
C MET A 1 22.51 -14.32 8.92
N SER A 2 21.85 -13.41 9.64
CA SER A 2 20.60 -13.70 10.37
C SER A 2 19.41 -13.77 9.40
N LYS A 3 18.55 -14.79 9.57
CA LYS A 3 17.32 -15.01 8.76
C LYS A 3 16.40 -13.79 8.69
N LEU A 4 16.41 -12.96 9.73
CA LEU A 4 15.70 -11.67 9.79
C LEU A 4 16.11 -10.70 8.67
N LYS A 5 17.40 -10.67 8.31
CA LYS A 5 17.91 -9.76 7.27
C LYS A 5 17.50 -10.20 5.87
N GLU A 6 17.31 -11.50 5.64
CA GLU A 6 16.75 -12.04 4.39
C GLU A 6 15.25 -11.79 4.28
N MET A 7 14.51 -11.93 5.39
CA MET A 7 13.07 -11.63 5.41
C MET A 7 12.82 -10.17 5.02
N ILE A 8 13.54 -9.21 5.62
CA ILE A 8 13.37 -7.78 5.32
C ILE A 8 13.69 -7.47 3.85
N LYS A 9 14.56 -8.23 3.19
CA LYS A 9 14.84 -8.06 1.75
C LYS A 9 13.71 -8.54 0.83
N SER A 10 12.71 -9.25 1.35
CA SER A 10 11.63 -9.80 0.55
C SER A 10 10.69 -8.70 0.02
N PRO A 11 10.39 -8.67 -1.28
CA PRO A 11 9.41 -7.78 -1.91
C PRO A 11 8.06 -7.72 -1.19
N HIS A 12 7.59 -8.88 -0.72
CA HIS A 12 6.31 -9.00 -0.03
C HIS A 12 6.29 -8.21 1.28
N ILE A 13 7.39 -8.21 2.04
CA ILE A 13 7.45 -7.51 3.33
C ILE A 13 7.43 -6.01 3.12
N HIS A 14 8.13 -5.49 2.12
CA HIS A 14 8.10 -4.06 1.81
C HIS A 14 6.70 -3.58 1.42
N ILE A 15 5.96 -4.36 0.63
CA ILE A 15 4.61 -3.99 0.20
C ILE A 15 3.60 -4.14 1.34
N ALA A 16 3.70 -5.19 2.15
CA ALA A 16 2.90 -5.33 3.36
C ALA A 16 3.13 -4.17 4.34
N LEU A 17 4.38 -3.75 4.54
CA LEU A 17 4.72 -2.59 5.37
C LEU A 17 4.18 -1.28 4.80
N ALA A 18 4.36 -1.02 3.50
CA ALA A 18 3.85 0.18 2.85
C ALA A 18 2.32 0.26 2.93
N THR A 19 1.65 -0.87 2.72
CA THR A 19 0.19 -0.98 2.84
C THR A 19 -0.28 -0.74 4.26
N GLY A 20 0.35 -1.39 5.25
CA GLY A 20 0.03 -1.21 6.67
C GLY A 20 0.23 0.23 7.13
N ALA A 21 1.34 0.85 6.74
CA ALA A 21 1.60 2.27 7.02
C ALA A 21 0.53 3.18 6.39
N SER A 22 0.14 2.91 5.14
CA SER A 22 -0.88 3.66 4.42
C SER A 22 -2.26 3.57 5.08
N ILE A 23 -2.64 2.39 5.55
CA ILE A 23 -3.90 2.18 6.30
C ILE A 23 -3.88 2.98 7.60
N ILE A 24 -2.78 2.97 8.35
CA ILE A 24 -2.66 3.74 9.60
C ILE A 24 -2.77 5.24 9.32
N ILE A 25 -2.10 5.74 8.28
CA ILE A 25 -2.17 7.15 7.87
C ILE A 25 -3.61 7.52 7.50
N MET A 26 -4.28 6.74 6.67
CA MET A 26 -5.67 7.00 6.28
C MET A 26 -6.63 6.93 7.47
N ALA A 27 -6.45 5.98 8.39
CA ALA A 27 -7.26 5.91 9.61
C ALA A 27 -7.05 7.14 10.50
N TYR A 28 -5.81 7.62 10.62
CA TYR A 28 -5.49 8.84 11.37
C TYR A 28 -6.14 10.07 10.72
N VAL A 29 -5.96 10.25 9.41
CA VAL A 29 -6.51 11.37 8.64
C VAL A 29 -8.05 11.34 8.67
N SER A 30 -8.67 10.17 8.51
CA SER A 30 -10.12 9.98 8.60
C SER A 30 -10.69 10.36 9.95
N LYS A 31 -9.92 10.22 11.05
CA LYS A 31 -10.40 10.52 12.40
C LYS A 31 -10.09 11.95 12.84
N ARG A 32 -9.03 12.56 12.32
CA ARG A 32 -8.46 13.82 12.84
C ARG A 32 -8.55 15.00 11.87
N VAL A 33 -8.63 14.75 10.57
CA VAL A 33 -8.47 15.79 9.54
C VAL A 33 -9.75 15.93 8.70
N LEU A 34 -10.38 14.82 8.33
CA LEU A 34 -11.58 14.82 7.50
C LEU A 34 -12.84 15.11 8.34
N ALA A 35 -13.73 15.94 7.79
CA ALA A 35 -15.02 16.26 8.42
C ALA A 35 -15.99 15.06 8.39
N GLU A 36 -15.91 14.25 7.33
CA GLU A 36 -16.65 13.01 7.18
C GLU A 36 -15.70 11.81 7.18
N PRO A 37 -16.08 10.68 7.81
CA PRO A 37 -15.26 9.49 7.83
C PRO A 37 -15.10 8.92 6.41
N LEU A 38 -13.89 8.43 6.10
CA LEU A 38 -13.62 7.75 4.84
C LEU A 38 -14.54 6.53 4.69
N SER A 39 -15.14 6.37 3.52
CA SER A 39 -15.91 5.16 3.21
C SER A 39 -15.02 3.91 3.26
N TYR A 40 -15.62 2.76 3.60
CA TYR A 40 -14.93 1.48 3.60
C TYR A 40 -14.28 1.16 2.24
N LEU A 41 -14.89 1.60 1.15
CA LEU A 41 -14.35 1.44 -0.20
C LEU A 41 -13.04 2.20 -0.36
N ALA A 42 -13.00 3.46 0.09
CA ALA A 42 -11.80 4.30 0.00
C ALA A 42 -10.67 3.75 0.88
N LEU A 43 -11.01 3.22 2.06
CA LEU A 43 -10.08 2.54 2.96
C LEU A 43 -9.45 1.27 2.37
N ALA A 44 -10.16 0.59 1.47
CA ALA A 44 -9.72 -0.64 0.84
C ALA A 44 -8.78 -0.43 -0.37
N ILE A 45 -8.60 0.81 -0.85
CA ILE A 45 -7.80 1.08 -2.05
C ILE A 45 -6.32 0.68 -1.87
N PRO A 46 -5.59 1.10 -0.80
CA PRO A 46 -4.22 0.66 -0.59
C PRO A 46 -4.04 -0.87 -0.53
N PRO A 47 -4.82 -1.64 0.26
CA PRO A 47 -4.69 -3.10 0.27
C PRO A 47 -5.13 -3.75 -1.05
N PHE A 48 -6.04 -3.13 -1.80
CA PHE A 48 -6.38 -3.62 -3.14
C PHE A 48 -5.19 -3.53 -4.12
N VAL A 49 -4.44 -2.42 -4.11
CA VAL A 49 -3.22 -2.27 -4.92
C VAL A 49 -2.16 -3.31 -4.51
N ALA A 50 -2.02 -3.59 -3.22
CA ALA A 50 -1.12 -4.64 -2.73
C ALA A 50 -1.53 -6.04 -3.21
N LEU A 51 -2.84 -6.32 -3.25
CA LEU A 51 -3.36 -7.61 -3.73
C LEU A 51 -3.13 -7.79 -5.23
N ILE A 52 -3.23 -6.72 -6.03
CA ILE A 52 -2.85 -6.73 -7.45
C ILE A 52 -1.35 -7.05 -7.58
N PHE A 53 -0.49 -6.47 -6.75
CA PHE A 53 0.93 -6.81 -6.77
C PHE A 53 1.16 -8.30 -6.48
N GLU A 54 0.55 -8.84 -5.42
CA GLU A 54 0.75 -10.24 -5.05
C GLU A 54 0.30 -11.21 -6.15
N THR A 55 -0.87 -10.95 -6.74
CA THR A 55 -1.40 -11.76 -7.85
C THR A 55 -0.54 -11.67 -9.11
N LEU A 56 0.01 -10.49 -9.42
CA LEU A 56 0.93 -10.32 -10.54
C LEU A 56 2.30 -10.93 -10.27
N LEU A 57 2.81 -10.86 -9.05
CA LEU A 57 4.10 -11.45 -8.68
C LEU A 57 4.08 -12.97 -8.82
N ASP A 58 2.99 -13.60 -8.40
CA ASP A 58 2.82 -15.06 -8.54
C ASP A 58 2.75 -15.48 -10.02
N ARG A 59 2.11 -14.65 -10.86
CA ARG A 59 1.95 -14.91 -12.31
C ARG A 59 3.16 -14.54 -13.16
N TYR A 60 3.94 -13.52 -12.80
CA TYR A 60 5.03 -12.95 -13.63
C TYR A 60 6.33 -12.75 -12.83
N LYS A 61 6.94 -13.85 -12.38
CA LYS A 61 8.10 -13.86 -11.46
C LYS A 61 9.34 -13.09 -11.93
N ASP A 62 9.55 -12.88 -13.23
CA ASP A 62 10.77 -12.27 -13.82
C ASP A 62 10.53 -10.93 -14.55
N SER A 63 9.36 -10.31 -14.37
CA SER A 63 9.07 -9.04 -15.03
C SER A 63 9.70 -7.84 -14.31
N LYS A 64 10.46 -7.00 -15.03
CA LYS A 64 10.98 -5.70 -14.52
C LYS A 64 9.87 -4.79 -13.97
N PHE A 65 8.61 -4.98 -14.38
CA PHE A 65 7.45 -4.23 -13.88
C PHE A 65 7.03 -4.60 -12.43
N LEU A 66 7.51 -5.72 -11.89
CA LEU A 66 7.29 -6.14 -10.50
C LEU A 66 8.38 -5.63 -9.54
N THR A 67 9.12 -4.59 -9.96
CA THR A 67 10.03 -3.90 -9.05
C THR A 67 9.23 -3.33 -7.88
N THR A 68 9.52 -3.84 -6.68
CA THR A 68 8.80 -3.53 -5.43
C THR A 68 8.63 -2.04 -5.17
N TRP A 69 9.64 -1.24 -5.55
CA TRP A 69 9.63 0.20 -5.39
C TRP A 69 8.46 0.88 -6.12
N TYR A 70 8.16 0.49 -7.36
CA TYR A 70 7.04 1.09 -8.12
C TYR A 70 5.70 0.86 -7.43
N TRP A 71 5.52 -0.32 -6.83
CA TRP A 71 4.29 -0.68 -6.14
C TRP A 71 4.15 0.00 -4.78
N VAL A 72 5.26 0.16 -4.05
CA VAL A 72 5.29 0.98 -2.83
C VAL A 72 4.89 2.42 -3.16
N VAL A 73 5.48 3.01 -4.21
CA VAL A 73 5.10 4.36 -4.67
C VAL A 73 3.64 4.41 -5.10
N ALA A 74 3.15 3.41 -5.84
CA ALA A 74 1.74 3.35 -6.25
C ALA A 74 0.78 3.31 -5.05
N ILE A 75 1.10 2.55 -4.00
CA ILE A 75 0.31 2.48 -2.76
C ILE A 75 0.28 3.86 -2.07
N PHE A 76 1.42 4.54 -1.97
CA PHE A 76 1.48 5.88 -1.38
C PHE A 76 0.70 6.91 -2.21
N VAL A 77 0.85 6.88 -3.54
CA VAL A 77 0.11 7.76 -4.45
C VAL A 77 -1.40 7.52 -4.31
N ALA A 78 -1.84 6.26 -4.29
CA ALA A 78 -3.24 5.92 -4.11
C ALA A 78 -3.79 6.45 -2.77
N THR A 79 -3.02 6.30 -1.69
CA THR A 79 -3.33 6.83 -0.36
C THR A 79 -3.52 8.35 -0.39
N VAL A 80 -2.58 9.07 -1.00
CA VAL A 80 -2.64 10.54 -1.13
C VAL A 80 -3.85 10.96 -1.96
N LEU A 81 -4.11 10.29 -3.08
CA LEU A 81 -5.27 10.56 -3.93
C LEU A 81 -6.59 10.38 -3.17
N VAL A 82 -6.72 9.29 -2.40
CA VAL A 82 -7.92 9.04 -1.58
C VAL A 82 -8.16 10.17 -0.60
N ILE A 83 -7.11 10.60 0.08
CA ILE A 83 -7.18 11.70 1.05
C ILE A 83 -7.59 12.99 0.34
N LEU A 84 -6.95 13.34 -0.79
CA LEU A 84 -7.25 14.57 -1.52
C LEU A 84 -8.69 14.60 -2.05
N PHE A 85 -9.19 13.48 -2.59
CA PHE A 85 -10.57 13.40 -3.10
C PHE A 85 -11.65 13.47 -2.02
N HIS A 86 -11.32 13.15 -0.76
CA HIS A 86 -12.27 13.26 0.36
C HIS A 86 -12.07 14.52 1.21
N ALA A 87 -10.90 15.18 1.08
CA ALA A 87 -10.59 16.42 1.80
C ALA A 87 -11.06 17.69 1.05
N VAL A 88 -11.35 17.57 -0.25
CA VAL A 88 -11.98 18.60 -1.10
C VAL A 88 -13.49 18.41 -1.07
#